data_AF-A0A920TA02-F1
#
_entry.id   AF-A0A920TA02-F1
#
_cell.length_a   1.000
_cell.length_b   1.000
_cell.length_c   1.000
_cell.angle_alpha   90.00
_cell.angle_beta   90.00
_cell.angle_gamma   90.00
#
_symmetry.space_group_name_H-M   'P 1'
#
loop_
_entity.id
_entity.type
_entity.pdbx_description
1 polymer ?
#
loop_
_entity_poly.entity_id
_entity_poly.type
_entity_poly.pdbx_seq_one_letter_code
_entity_poly.pdbx_strand_id
1 'polypeptide(L)'
;MVGKKRMRILSDEQMQFWHDFGFVVVHDAVPPENLQAVIDAIWAFQEMDPENPDTWYRRPDRLNGMPELNGSGMVEMYNHPALWAIRQHPKIHGAFADIWETEKLWVTIDRANLNVPNRPGFEFHGFIHWDIDTSVDPCRLMCKAY
;
A
#
# COMPACT_ATOMS: atom_id res chain seq x y z
N MET A 1 -20.96 15.18 25.11
CA MET A 1 -20.17 15.63 23.95
C MET A 1 -18.74 15.16 24.15
N VAL A 2 -18.32 14.11 23.46
CA VAL A 2 -16.90 13.71 23.45
C VAL A 2 -16.17 14.82 22.68
N GLY A 3 -15.24 15.51 23.33
CA GLY A 3 -14.53 16.63 22.71
C GLY A 3 -13.79 16.18 21.45
N LYS A 4 -13.90 16.95 20.36
CA LYS A 4 -13.20 16.69 19.09
C LYS A 4 -11.73 16.46 19.39
N LYS A 5 -11.26 15.22 19.24
CA LYS A 5 -9.86 14.87 19.47
C LYS A 5 -9.05 15.66 18.45
N ARG A 6 -8.03 16.40 18.90
CA ARG A 6 -7.20 17.22 18.01
C ARG A 6 -6.56 16.32 16.96
N MET A 7 -6.73 16.68 15.68
CA MET A 7 -6.08 16.00 14.56
C MET A 7 -4.56 16.04 14.73
N ARG A 8 -3.90 14.92 14.44
CA ARG A 8 -2.45 14.76 14.61
C ARG A 8 -1.71 15.17 13.35
N ILE A 9 -2.19 14.69 12.20
CA ILE A 9 -1.54 14.77 10.90
C ILE A 9 -2.44 15.47 9.88
N LEU A 10 -3.71 15.07 9.77
CA LEU A 10 -4.60 15.61 8.73
C LEU A 10 -5.16 16.98 9.14
N SER A 11 -5.28 17.89 8.18
CA SER A 11 -6.05 19.12 8.37
C SER A 11 -7.56 18.84 8.37
N ASP A 12 -8.36 19.78 8.88
CA ASP A 12 -9.83 19.68 8.80
C ASP A 12 -10.32 19.58 7.34
N GLU A 13 -9.65 20.28 6.40
CA GLU A 13 -9.96 20.21 4.97
C GLU A 13 -9.65 18.82 4.38
N GLN A 14 -8.50 18.23 4.76
CA GLN A 14 -8.13 16.88 4.34
C GLN A 14 -9.10 15.83 4.90
N MET A 15 -9.57 16.00 6.14
CA MET A 15 -10.56 15.11 6.73
C MET A 15 -11.93 15.25 6.05
N GLN A 16 -12.33 16.47 5.71
CA GLN A 16 -13.56 16.70 4.94
C GLN A 16 -13.46 16.05 3.55
N PHE A 17 -12.31 16.20 2.88
CA PHE A 17 -12.06 15.55 1.58
C PHE A 17 -12.14 14.02 1.67
N TRP A 18 -11.57 13.43 2.72
CA TRP A 18 -11.71 11.99 3.01
C TRP A 18 -13.18 11.58 3.14
N HIS A 19 -14.00 12.34 3.86
CA HIS A 19 -15.42 12.04 4.02
C HIS A 19 -16.21 12.15 2.70
N ASP A 20 -15.87 13.14 1.87
CA ASP A 20 -16.58 13.41 0.62
C ASP A 20 -16.20 12.41 -0.50
N PHE A 21 -14.94 11.97 -0.53
CA PHE A 21 -14.39 11.22 -1.66
C PHE A 21 -13.83 9.82 -1.32
N GLY A 22 -13.69 9.49 -0.04
CA GLY A 22 -13.18 8.18 0.42
C GLY A 22 -11.68 7.96 0.23
N PHE A 23 -10.90 9.02 -0.05
CA PHE A 23 -9.44 8.97 -0.10
C PHE A 23 -8.82 10.29 0.36
N VAL A 24 -7.55 10.27 0.73
CA VAL A 24 -6.76 11.48 1.07
C VAL A 24 -5.28 11.22 0.77
N VAL A 25 -4.55 12.26 0.35
CA VAL A 25 -3.11 12.17 0.07
C VAL A 25 -2.32 12.88 1.16
N VAL A 26 -1.36 12.16 1.76
CA VAL A 26 -0.42 12.70 2.75
C VAL A 26 0.98 12.70 2.15
N HIS A 27 1.46 13.88 1.79
CA HIS A 27 2.81 14.05 1.25
C HIS A 27 3.88 13.85 2.32
N ASP A 28 5.05 13.35 1.89
CA ASP A 28 6.25 13.18 2.72
C ASP A 28 5.94 12.43 4.03
N ALA A 29 5.15 11.36 3.92
CA ALA A 29 4.68 10.61 5.09
C ALA A 29 5.80 9.87 5.82
N VAL A 30 6.91 9.63 5.13
CA VAL A 30 8.14 8.99 5.62
C VAL A 30 9.36 9.73 5.07
N PRO A 31 10.53 9.61 5.73
CA PRO A 31 11.78 10.13 5.19
C PRO A 31 12.18 9.45 3.87
N PRO A 32 12.86 10.15 2.95
CA PRO A 32 13.31 9.60 1.67
C PRO A 32 14.17 8.34 1.80
N GLU A 33 14.98 8.23 2.86
CA GLU A 33 15.82 7.06 3.13
C GLU A 33 15.00 5.79 3.41
N ASN A 34 13.84 5.91 4.05
CA ASN A 34 12.95 4.77 4.28
C ASN A 34 12.31 4.32 2.96
N LEU A 35 11.93 5.27 2.11
CA LEU A 35 11.42 4.98 0.76
C LEU A 35 12.49 4.27 -0.07
N GLN A 36 13.72 4.79 -0.10
CA GLN A 36 14.81 4.17 -0.85
C GLN A 36 15.11 2.75 -0.36
N ALA A 37 15.13 2.53 0.95
CA ALA A 37 15.34 1.19 1.51
C ALA A 37 14.27 0.18 1.09
N VAL A 38 13.02 0.61 0.87
CA VAL A 38 11.95 -0.25 0.33
C VAL A 38 12.17 -0.52 -1.16
N ILE A 39 12.53 0.51 -1.94
CA ILE A 39 12.82 0.35 -3.37
C ILE A 39 13.95 -0.66 -3.58
N ASP A 40 15.06 -0.50 -2.86
CA ASP A 40 16.21 -1.40 -2.94
C ASP A 40 15.83 -2.83 -2.52
N ALA A 41 15.03 -2.96 -1.45
CA ALA A 41 14.53 -4.26 -1.01
C ALA A 41 13.66 -4.95 -2.06
N ILE A 42 12.82 -4.19 -2.78
CA ILE A 42 11.96 -4.73 -3.84
C ILE A 42 12.78 -5.26 -5.00
N TRP A 43 13.74 -4.50 -5.50
CA TRP A 43 14.65 -4.94 -6.55
C TRP A 43 15.45 -6.17 -6.14
N ALA A 44 16.05 -6.14 -4.94
CA ALA A 44 16.84 -7.23 -4.40
C ALA A 44 16.00 -8.52 -4.19
N PHE A 45 14.80 -8.40 -3.62
CA PHE A 45 13.92 -9.55 -3.37
C PHE A 45 13.45 -10.22 -4.66
N GLN A 46 13.22 -9.44 -5.72
CA GLN A 46 12.88 -9.96 -7.05
C GLN A 46 14.11 -10.41 -7.84
N GLU A 47 15.32 -10.26 -7.29
CA GLU A 47 16.60 -10.52 -7.95
C GLU A 47 16.75 -9.76 -9.28
N MET A 48 16.14 -8.58 -9.38
CA MET A 48 16.11 -7.76 -10.58
C MET A 48 17.11 -6.61 -10.45
N ASP A 49 17.68 -6.20 -11.58
CA ASP A 49 18.57 -5.04 -11.66
C ASP A 49 17.79 -3.85 -12.26
N PRO A 50 17.61 -2.73 -11.53
CA PRO A 50 16.89 -1.56 -12.02
C PRO A 50 17.52 -0.92 -13.26
N GLU A 51 18.79 -1.18 -13.55
CA GLU A 51 19.49 -0.63 -14.72
C GLU A 51 19.57 -1.65 -15.88
N ASN A 52 19.05 -2.87 -15.69
CA ASN A 52 19.06 -3.91 -16.71
C ASN A 52 17.65 -4.49 -16.96
N PRO A 53 16.92 -3.94 -17.96
CA PRO A 53 15.59 -4.40 -18.33
C PRO A 53 15.47 -5.87 -18.72
N ASP A 54 16.57 -6.54 -19.09
CA ASP A 54 16.53 -7.96 -19.44
C ASP A 54 16.28 -8.86 -18.22
N THR A 55 16.46 -8.33 -17.00
CA THR A 55 16.21 -9.05 -15.74
C THR A 55 14.75 -9.00 -15.28
N TRP A 56 13.95 -8.08 -15.85
CA TRP A 56 12.62 -7.71 -15.34
C TRP A 56 11.50 -8.68 -15.74
N TYR A 57 11.58 -9.27 -16.94
CA TYR A 57 10.47 -9.99 -17.55
C TYR A 57 10.57 -11.49 -17.29
N ARG A 58 10.44 -11.88 -16.01
CA ARG A 58 10.38 -13.28 -15.58
C ARG A 58 8.94 -13.71 -15.32
N ARG A 59 8.61 -14.95 -15.69
CA ARG A 59 7.34 -15.55 -15.27
C ARG A 59 7.46 -15.97 -13.80
N PRO A 60 6.43 -15.74 -12.98
CA PRO A 60 6.47 -16.15 -11.59
C PRO A 60 6.52 -17.68 -11.47
N ASP A 61 7.29 -18.18 -10.52
CA ASP A 61 7.42 -19.62 -10.26
C ASP A 61 6.09 -20.26 -9.79
N ARG A 62 5.22 -19.44 -9.21
CA ARG A 62 3.89 -19.83 -8.73
C ARG A 62 2.86 -18.81 -9.18
N LEU A 63 1.76 -19.32 -9.72
CA LEU A 63 0.60 -18.50 -10.03
C LEU A 63 -0.18 -18.19 -8.76
N ASN A 64 -0.79 -17.01 -8.75
CA ASN A 64 -1.78 -16.62 -7.76
C ASN A 64 -3.02 -17.51 -7.88
N GLY A 65 -3.68 -17.79 -6.75
CA GLY A 65 -4.93 -18.56 -6.73
C GLY A 65 -6.08 -17.87 -7.46
N MET A 66 -6.03 -16.54 -7.58
CA MET A 66 -6.93 -15.75 -8.42
C MET A 66 -6.21 -15.47 -9.76
N PRO A 67 -6.73 -15.99 -10.89
CA PRO A 67 -6.11 -15.83 -12.21
C PRO A 67 -5.81 -14.38 -12.59
N GLU A 68 -6.68 -13.45 -12.20
CA GLU A 68 -6.64 -12.01 -12.50
C GLU A 68 -5.45 -11.31 -11.85
N LEU A 69 -4.86 -11.91 -10.82
CA LEU A 69 -3.69 -11.37 -10.11
C LEU A 69 -2.37 -11.82 -10.73
N ASN A 70 -2.39 -12.72 -11.70
CA ASN A 70 -1.17 -13.14 -12.38
C ASN A 70 -0.66 -12.01 -13.28
N GLY A 71 0.58 -11.58 -13.07
CA GLY A 71 1.17 -10.45 -13.78
C GLY A 71 0.92 -9.08 -13.13
N SER A 72 0.19 -8.99 -12.02
CA SER A 72 -0.09 -7.71 -11.34
C SER A 72 1.06 -7.18 -10.48
N GLY A 73 2.29 -7.68 -10.70
CA GLY A 73 3.50 -7.21 -10.02
C GLY A 73 3.58 -7.53 -8.52
N MET A 74 2.81 -8.49 -8.01
CA MET A 74 2.79 -8.81 -6.57
C MET A 74 4.14 -9.34 -6.08
N VAL A 75 4.68 -8.69 -5.04
CA VAL A 75 5.94 -9.06 -4.39
C VAL A 75 5.64 -9.48 -2.96
N GLU A 76 5.71 -10.79 -2.71
CA GLU A 76 5.27 -11.47 -1.49
C GLU A 76 6.26 -11.28 -0.30
N MET A 77 6.81 -10.07 -0.14
CA MET A 77 7.83 -9.69 0.84
C MET A 77 7.27 -9.19 2.18
N TYR A 78 6.25 -9.87 2.70
CA TYR A 78 5.40 -9.40 3.82
C TYR A 78 6.12 -8.83 5.05
N ASN A 79 7.24 -9.43 5.45
CA ASN A 79 7.91 -9.14 6.72
C ASN A 79 9.26 -8.43 6.55
N HIS A 80 9.54 -7.85 5.38
CA HIS A 80 10.82 -7.17 5.17
C HIS A 80 11.00 -5.99 6.15
N PRO A 81 12.18 -5.83 6.79
CA PRO A 81 12.41 -4.75 7.76
C PRO A 81 12.15 -3.34 7.20
N ALA A 82 12.45 -3.11 5.92
CA ALA A 82 12.18 -1.84 5.26
C ALA A 82 10.67 -1.50 5.23
N LEU A 83 9.80 -2.48 4.95
CA LEU A 83 8.35 -2.27 4.99
C LEU A 83 7.86 -2.02 6.42
N TRP A 84 8.43 -2.71 7.41
CA TRP A 84 8.12 -2.46 8.82
C TRP A 84 8.50 -1.05 9.26
N ALA A 85 9.62 -0.50 8.78
CA ALA A 85 10.02 0.88 9.08
C ALA A 85 8.99 1.91 8.58
N ILE A 86 8.34 1.66 7.43
CA ILE A 86 7.24 2.48 6.92
C ILE A 86 5.99 2.33 7.79
N ARG A 87 5.56 1.09 8.03
CA ARG A 87 4.31 0.78 8.77
C ARG A 87 4.31 1.31 10.19
N GLN A 88 5.47 1.33 10.83
CA GLN A 88 5.65 1.82 12.19
C GLN A 88 5.93 3.33 12.26
N HIS A 89 6.00 4.04 11.12
CA HIS A 89 6.38 5.45 11.12
C HIS A 89 5.29 6.30 11.82
N PRO A 90 5.66 7.21 12.74
CA PRO A 90 4.67 7.95 13.54
C PRO A 90 3.67 8.76 12.72
N LYS A 91 4.08 9.31 11.57
CA LYS A 91 3.20 10.08 10.68
C LYS A 91 2.19 9.19 9.95
N ILE A 92 2.55 7.94 9.63
CA ILE A 92 1.64 6.95 9.06
C ILE A 92 0.60 6.53 10.12
N HIS A 93 1.07 6.13 11.31
CA HIS A 93 0.18 5.80 12.42
C HIS A 93 -0.76 6.96 12.77
N GLY A 94 -0.23 8.19 12.85
CA GLY A 94 -0.99 9.39 13.13
C GLY A 94 -2.08 9.67 12.10
N ALA A 95 -1.80 9.49 10.80
CA ALA A 95 -2.79 9.66 9.73
C ALA A 95 -3.93 8.65 9.86
N PHE A 96 -3.61 7.37 10.10
CA PHE A 96 -4.66 6.37 10.35
C PHE A 96 -5.42 6.61 11.66
N ALA A 97 -4.74 7.08 12.71
CA ALA A 97 -5.38 7.37 13.99
C ALA A 97 -6.34 8.57 13.92
N ASP A 98 -6.07 9.49 12.99
CA ASP A 98 -6.99 10.57 12.63
C ASP A 98 -8.21 10.01 11.89
N ILE A 99 -8.02 9.17 10.85
CA ILE A 99 -9.12 8.56 10.07
C ILE A 99 -10.03 7.67 10.93
N TRP A 100 -9.44 6.84 11.79
CA TRP A 100 -10.17 5.88 12.64
C TRP A 100 -10.58 6.45 14.00
N GLU A 101 -10.22 7.70 14.28
CA GLU A 101 -10.48 8.40 15.55
C GLU A 101 -9.93 7.67 16.80
N THR A 102 -8.96 6.76 16.63
CA THR A 102 -8.35 5.96 17.71
C THR A 102 -6.89 5.67 17.44
N GLU A 103 -6.07 5.64 18.49
CA GLU A 103 -4.65 5.26 18.40
C GLU A 103 -4.45 3.74 18.58
N LYS A 104 -5.49 3.03 19.01
CA LYS A 104 -5.48 1.58 19.26
C LYS A 104 -5.63 0.83 17.94
N LEU A 105 -4.63 0.98 17.08
CA LEU A 105 -4.60 0.40 15.74
C LEU A 105 -3.68 -0.82 15.72
N TRP A 106 -4.05 -1.79 14.88
CA TRP A 106 -3.20 -2.92 14.53
C TRP A 106 -2.69 -2.72 13.11
N VAL A 107 -1.40 -2.98 12.91
CA VAL A 107 -0.79 -2.94 11.58
C VAL A 107 -1.27 -4.15 10.78
N THR A 108 -1.84 -3.91 9.61
CA THR A 108 -2.09 -4.95 8.63
C THR A 108 -0.79 -5.29 7.90
N ILE A 109 -0.56 -6.58 7.69
CA ILE A 109 0.58 -7.07 6.92
C ILE A 109 0.08 -7.29 5.50
N ASP A 110 0.73 -6.65 4.54
CA ASP A 110 0.42 -6.79 3.12
C ASP A 110 1.71 -6.93 2.31
N ARG A 111 1.57 -7.22 1.03
CA ARG A 111 2.65 -7.35 0.06
C ARG A 111 3.09 -5.99 -0.48
N ALA A 112 4.22 -5.99 -1.19
CA ALA A 112 4.61 -4.88 -2.05
C ALA A 112 4.19 -5.15 -3.50
N ASN A 113 4.26 -4.14 -4.37
CA ASN A 113 4.04 -4.29 -5.80
C ASN A 113 5.20 -3.67 -6.59
N LEU A 114 5.64 -4.37 -7.63
CA LEU A 114 6.58 -3.91 -8.65
C LEU A 114 5.97 -4.16 -10.03
N ASN A 115 5.55 -3.10 -10.71
CA ASN A 115 5.04 -3.16 -12.07
C ASN A 115 6.09 -2.60 -13.03
N VAL A 116 6.66 -3.47 -13.85
CA VAL A 116 7.59 -3.09 -14.93
C VAL A 116 6.80 -2.62 -16.15
N PRO A 117 7.41 -1.86 -17.08
CA PRO A 117 6.71 -1.40 -18.29
C PRO A 117 6.09 -2.56 -19.08
N ASN A 118 4.85 -2.40 -19.55
CA ASN A 118 4.18 -3.43 -20.34
C ASN A 118 4.97 -3.75 -21.64
N ARG A 119 5.08 -5.05 -21.96
CA ARG A 119 5.64 -5.58 -23.21
C ARG A 119 4.79 -6.74 -23.73
N PRO A 120 4.84 -7.06 -25.04
CA PRO A 120 4.16 -8.20 -25.61
C PRO A 120 4.40 -9.50 -24.81
N GLY A 121 3.32 -10.09 -24.28
CA GLY A 121 3.35 -11.31 -23.48
C GLY A 121 3.54 -11.12 -21.97
N PHE A 122 3.65 -9.88 -21.49
CA PHE A 122 3.82 -9.48 -20.08
C PHE A 122 2.89 -8.32 -19.69
N GLU A 123 1.82 -8.10 -20.43
CA GLU A 123 0.90 -6.99 -20.18
C GLU A 123 0.04 -7.21 -18.93
N PHE A 124 -0.12 -6.15 -18.15
CA PHE A 124 -1.13 -6.05 -17.12
C PHE A 124 -1.83 -4.70 -17.22
N HIS A 125 -3.16 -4.73 -17.37
CA HIS A 125 -3.98 -3.52 -17.58
C HIS A 125 -4.70 -3.01 -16.33
N GLY A 126 -4.57 -3.74 -15.21
CA GLY A 126 -5.33 -3.45 -14.01
C GLY A 126 -6.83 -3.66 -14.19
N PHE A 127 -7.56 -3.50 -13.09
CA PHE A 127 -9.02 -3.57 -13.06
C PHE A 127 -9.55 -2.84 -11.83
N ILE A 128 -10.78 -2.34 -11.93
CA ILE A 128 -11.49 -1.73 -10.80
C ILE A 128 -11.99 -2.86 -9.91
N HIS A 129 -11.71 -2.77 -8.62
CA HIS A 129 -12.16 -3.73 -7.62
C HIS A 129 -12.39 -3.05 -6.26
N TRP A 130 -13.07 -3.76 -5.38
CA TRP A 130 -13.15 -3.45 -3.97
C TRP A 130 -12.21 -4.38 -3.21
N ASP A 131 -11.43 -3.82 -2.28
CA ASP A 131 -10.55 -4.61 -1.42
C ASP A 131 -11.31 -5.49 -0.41
N ILE A 132 -12.58 -5.17 -0.18
CA ILE A 132 -13.49 -5.88 0.73
C ILE A 132 -14.72 -6.34 -0.03
N ASP A 133 -15.37 -7.38 0.50
CA ASP A 133 -16.73 -7.71 0.08
C ASP A 133 -17.69 -6.62 0.61
N THR A 134 -18.22 -5.79 -0.28
CA THR A 134 -19.16 -4.71 0.05
C THR A 134 -20.62 -5.19 0.14
N SER A 135 -20.88 -6.46 -0.15
CA SER A 135 -22.23 -7.04 -0.09
C SER A 135 -22.65 -7.50 1.31
N VAL A 136 -21.71 -7.58 2.26
CA VAL A 136 -21.98 -8.00 3.64
C VAL A 136 -22.53 -6.85 4.49
N ASP A 137 -23.44 -7.17 5.41
CA ASP A 137 -24.05 -6.22 6.34
C ASP A 137 -23.81 -6.65 7.81
N PRO A 138 -23.15 -5.84 8.66
CA PRO A 138 -22.56 -4.54 8.32
C PRO A 138 -21.30 -4.67 7.44
N CYS A 139 -21.17 -3.73 6.50
CA CYS A 139 -19.98 -3.62 5.67
C CYS A 139 -18.76 -3.28 6.54
N ARG A 140 -17.69 -4.06 6.41
CA ARG A 140 -16.47 -3.88 7.21
C ARG A 140 -15.59 -2.82 6.55
N LEU A 141 -15.41 -1.67 7.18
CA LEU A 141 -14.48 -0.66 6.65
C LEU A 141 -13.02 -1.14 6.76
N MET A 142 -12.23 -0.88 5.73
CA MET A 142 -10.78 -1.10 5.72
C MET A 142 -10.09 0.12 5.13
N CYS A 143 -8.97 0.50 5.71
CA CYS A 143 -8.13 1.60 5.25
C CYS A 143 -6.74 1.04 4.95
N LYS A 144 -6.25 1.22 3.72
CA LYS A 144 -4.91 0.79 3.30
C LYS A 144 -4.06 2.01 2.94
N ALA A 145 -2.76 1.91 3.16
CA ALA A 145 -1.77 2.84 2.65
C ALA A 145 -1.08 2.17 1.46
N TYR A 146 -0.92 2.94 0.39
CA TYR A 146 -0.23 2.55 -0.83
C TYR A 146 0.97 3.46 -1.04
#